data_AF-A0A090WTH9-F1
#
_entry.id   AF-A0A090WTH9-F1
#
_cell.length_a   1.000
_cell.length_b   1.000
_cell.length_c   1.000
_cell.angle_alpha   90.00
_cell.angle_beta   90.00
_cell.angle_gamma   90.00
#
_symmetry.space_group_name_H-M   'P 1'
#
loop_
_entity.id
_entity.type
_entity.pdbx_description
1 polymer ?
#
loop_
_entity_poly.entity_id
_entity_poly.type
_entity_poly.pdbx_seq_one_letter_code
_entity_poly.pdbx_strand_id
1 'polypeptide(L)'
;MLLIEIDSEDTRCIIPGKLFEYMVSNRPIIAIGPKASDVEQIIKNTNTGKFFGYHDFESLKKTILDHYKAYQQGHLKTSPIGLQKYHRKSLTHSLSNLL
;
A
#
# COMPACT_ATOMS: atom_id res chain seq x y z
N MET A 1 -2.59 -5.83 -6.93
CA MET A 1 -3.62 -6.26 -5.95
C MET A 1 -4.46 -5.06 -5.58
N LEU A 2 -5.68 -5.26 -5.08
CA LEU A 2 -6.59 -4.16 -4.74
C LEU A 2 -6.75 -4.07 -3.23
N LEU A 3 -6.60 -2.86 -2.68
CA LEU A 3 -6.90 -2.49 -1.31
C LEU A 3 -7.89 -1.33 -1.35
N ILE A 4 -9.02 -1.45 -0.66
CA ILE A 4 -10.04 -0.40 -0.60
C ILE A 4 -10.32 -0.14 0.86
N GLU A 5 -10.16 1.11 1.27
CA GLU A 5 -10.59 1.64 2.56
C GLU A 5 -12.04 2.13 2.43
N ILE A 6 -12.70 2.51 3.54
CA ILE A 6 -14.01 3.17 3.48
C ILE A 6 -13.79 4.67 3.25
N ASP A 7 -14.62 5.33 2.43
CA ASP A 7 -14.60 6.79 2.23
C ASP A 7 -15.19 7.53 3.43
N SER A 8 -14.46 7.54 4.54
CA SER A 8 -14.82 8.24 5.77
C SER A 8 -13.57 8.84 6.41
N GLU A 9 -13.72 9.92 7.16
CA GLU A 9 -12.60 10.47 7.93
C GLU A 9 -12.18 9.53 9.08
N ASP A 10 -13.15 8.82 9.67
CA ASP A 10 -12.92 7.91 10.80
C ASP A 10 -11.97 6.75 10.45
N THR A 11 -11.91 6.38 9.17
CA THR A 11 -11.09 5.26 8.70
C THR A 11 -9.68 5.66 8.27
N ARG A 12 -9.34 6.95 8.27
CA ARG A 12 -8.00 7.44 7.87
C ARG A 12 -6.86 6.89 8.73
N CYS A 13 -7.14 6.57 9.99
CA CYS A 13 -6.18 6.05 10.96
C CYS A 13 -6.21 4.52 11.09
N ILE A 14 -7.03 3.82 10.31
CA ILE A 14 -7.18 2.38 10.39
C ILE A 14 -6.26 1.72 9.37
N ILE A 15 -5.22 1.02 9.84
CA ILE A 15 -4.32 0.26 8.96
C ILE A 15 -4.85 -1.17 8.82
N PRO A 16 -5.31 -1.60 7.63
CA PRO A 16 -5.83 -2.95 7.43
C PRO A 16 -4.69 -3.98 7.46
N GLY A 17 -4.88 -5.10 8.17
CA GLY A 17 -3.88 -6.16 8.28
C GLY A 17 -3.40 -6.73 6.92
N LYS A 18 -4.30 -6.79 5.92
CA LYS A 18 -3.98 -7.24 4.55
C LYS A 18 -2.92 -6.39 3.85
N LEU A 19 -2.73 -5.12 4.26
CA LEU A 19 -1.68 -4.27 3.71
C LEU A 19 -0.30 -4.93 3.89
N PHE A 20 -0.02 -5.49 5.06
CA PHE A 20 1.26 -6.11 5.36
C PHE A 20 1.51 -7.38 4.53
N GLU A 21 0.47 -8.18 4.31
CA GLU A 21 0.55 -9.35 3.42
C GLU A 21 0.82 -8.93 1.97
N TYR A 22 0.19 -7.86 1.52
CA TYR A 22 0.37 -7.36 0.17
C TYR A 22 1.79 -6.81 -0.05
N MET A 23 2.34 -6.09 0.93
CA MET A 23 3.69 -5.53 0.85
C MET A 23 4.78 -6.59 0.61
N VAL A 24 4.62 -7.81 1.15
CA VAL A 24 5.60 -8.90 1.00
C VAL A 24 5.37 -9.76 -0.25
N SER A 25 4.30 -9.53 -0.99
CA SER A 25 3.95 -10.34 -2.18
C SER A 25 4.71 -9.97 -3.46
N ASN A 26 5.54 -8.91 -3.42
CA ASN A 26 6.29 -8.36 -4.57
C ASN A 26 5.43 -7.97 -5.79
N ARG A 27 4.15 -7.66 -5.57
CA ARG A 27 3.22 -7.18 -6.58
C ARG A 27 2.72 -5.78 -6.22
N PRO A 28 2.55 -4.88 -7.21
CA PRO A 28 2.09 -3.54 -6.93
C PRO A 28 0.67 -3.52 -6.36
N ILE A 29 0.49 -2.69 -5.33
CA ILE A 29 -0.77 -2.43 -4.67
C ILE A 29 -1.45 -1.25 -5.37
N ILE A 30 -2.73 -1.42 -5.70
CA ILE A 30 -3.63 -0.32 -6.03
C ILE A 30 -4.49 -0.13 -4.78
N ALA A 31 -4.28 0.98 -4.08
CA ALA A 31 -5.04 1.35 -2.89
C ALA A 31 -5.99 2.50 -3.19
N ILE A 32 -7.21 2.43 -2.68
CA ILE A 32 -8.22 3.48 -2.80
C ILE A 32 -8.72 3.83 -1.41
N GLY A 33 -8.74 5.11 -1.06
CA GLY A 33 -9.18 5.54 0.26
C GLY A 33 -9.22 7.06 0.42
N PRO A 34 -9.59 7.53 1.63
CA PRO A 34 -9.57 8.95 1.97
C PRO A 34 -8.13 9.49 1.92
N LYS A 35 -7.96 10.73 1.46
CA LYS A 35 -6.64 11.37 1.37
C LYS A 35 -5.99 11.49 2.75
N ALA A 36 -4.66 11.42 2.77
CA ALA A 36 -3.86 11.46 4.00
C ALA A 36 -4.34 10.43 5.03
N SER A 37 -4.57 9.20 4.56
CA SER A 37 -4.65 8.01 5.41
C SER A 37 -3.23 7.49 5.73
N ASP A 38 -3.10 6.75 6.83
CA ASP A 38 -1.83 6.09 7.17
C ASP A 38 -1.40 5.09 6.07
N VAL A 39 -2.37 4.48 5.39
CA VAL A 39 -2.14 3.56 4.27
C VAL A 39 -1.46 4.27 3.10
N GLU A 40 -1.88 5.49 2.76
CA GLU A 40 -1.22 6.31 1.71
C GLU A 40 0.26 6.51 2.03
N GLN A 41 0.57 6.87 3.27
CA GLN A 41 1.95 7.12 3.72
C GLN A 41 2.78 5.84 3.70
N ILE A 42 2.23 4.72 4.18
CA ILE A 42 2.92 3.43 4.18
C ILE A 42 3.26 3.02 2.74
N ILE A 43 2.28 3.02 1.83
CA ILE A 43 2.48 2.58 0.44
C ILE A 43 3.53 3.43 -0.28
N LYS A 44 3.48 4.77 -0.10
CA LYS A 44 4.48 5.70 -0.67
C LYS A 44 5.87 5.44 -0.10
N ASN A 45 6.00 5.36 1.22
CA ASN A 45 7.29 5.19 1.89
C ASN A 45 7.92 3.82 1.62
N THR A 46 7.11 2.79 1.37
CA THR A 46 7.62 1.45 1.05
C THR A 46 7.79 1.19 -0.44
N ASN A 47 7.36 2.11 -1.32
CA ASN A 47 7.38 1.90 -2.77
C ASN A 47 6.71 0.57 -3.21
N THR A 48 5.57 0.25 -2.58
CA THR A 48 4.85 -1.03 -2.81
C THR A 48 3.64 -0.89 -3.72
N GLY A 49 3.31 0.33 -4.16
CA GLY A 49 2.12 0.56 -4.98
C GLY A 49 1.79 2.04 -5.18
N LYS A 50 0.55 2.28 -5.59
CA LYS A 50 -0.04 3.62 -5.71
C LYS A 50 -1.33 3.71 -4.90
N PHE A 51 -1.54 4.88 -4.32
CA PHE A 51 -2.76 5.26 -3.60
C PHE A 51 -3.57 6.23 -4.44
N PHE A 52 -4.89 6.10 -4.41
CA PHE A 52 -5.85 6.90 -5.15
C PHE A 52 -6.97 7.37 -4.22
N GLY A 53 -7.40 8.61 -4.39
CA GLY A 53 -8.70 9.04 -3.87
C GLY A 53 -9.84 8.48 -4.71
N TYR A 54 -11.05 8.47 -4.14
CA TYR A 54 -12.26 8.01 -4.84
C TYR A 54 -12.59 8.74 -6.14
N HIS A 55 -12.06 9.95 -6.31
CA HIS A 55 -12.30 10.79 -7.49
C HIS A 55 -11.17 10.73 -8.54
N ASP A 56 -10.12 9.91 -8.33
CA ASP A 56 -8.92 9.86 -9.19
C ASP A 56 -9.08 8.90 -10.38
N PHE A 57 -10.24 8.90 -11.03
CA PHE A 57 -10.63 7.92 -12.05
C PHE A 57 -9.60 7.77 -13.19
N GLU A 58 -9.19 8.88 -13.81
CA GLU A 58 -8.27 8.85 -14.96
C GLU A 58 -6.89 8.29 -14.58
N SER A 59 -6.38 8.66 -13.40
CA SER A 59 -5.09 8.20 -12.88
C SER A 59 -5.14 6.71 -12.53
N LEU A 60 -6.25 6.25 -11.94
CA LEU A 60 -6.49 4.85 -11.63
C LEU A 60 -6.56 4.00 -12.91
N LYS A 61 -7.36 4.43 -13.88
CA LYS A 61 -7.49 3.75 -15.19
C LYS A 61 -6.14 3.61 -15.87
N LYS A 62 -5.35 4.69 -15.93
CA LYS A 62 -4.00 4.66 -16.51
C LYS A 62 -3.10 3.66 -15.79
N THR A 63 -3.11 3.67 -14.46
CA THR A 63 -2.27 2.76 -13.66
C THR A 63 -2.65 1.30 -13.87
N ILE A 64 -3.95 0.97 -13.94
CA ILE A 64 -4.41 -0.39 -14.24
C ILE A 64 -3.92 -0.84 -15.61
N LEU A 65 -4.04 0.01 -16.63
CA LEU A 65 -3.56 -0.29 -17.99
C LEU A 65 -2.04 -0.50 -18.03
N ASP A 66 -1.28 0.33 -17.34
CA ASP A 66 0.18 0.20 -17.25
C ASP A 66 0.59 -1.10 -16.55
N HIS A 67 -0.09 -1.46 -15.45
CA HIS A 67 0.13 -2.72 -14.76
C HIS A 67 -0.25 -3.93 -15.61
N TYR A 68 -1.34 -3.85 -16.37
CA TYR A 68 -1.74 -4.91 -17.30
C TYR A 68 -0.68 -5.14 -18.37
N LYS A 69 -0.17 -4.09 -19.00
CA LYS A 69 0.92 -4.18 -19.99
C LYS A 69 2.20 -4.78 -19.38
N ALA A 70 2.59 -4.33 -18.19
CA ALA A 70 3.76 -4.87 -17.48
C ALA A 70 3.58 -6.35 -17.11
N TYR A 71 2.36 -6.77 -16.76
CA TYR A 71 2.02 -8.16 -16.50
C TYR A 71 2.17 -9.02 -17.76
N GLN A 72 1.64 -8.57 -18.89
CA GLN A 72 1.77 -9.27 -20.17
C GLN A 72 3.24 -9.47 -20.57
N GLN A 73 4.13 -8.57 -20.15
CA GLN A 73 5.57 -8.65 -20.41
C GLN A 73 6.34 -9.44 -19.34
N GLY A 74 5.69 -9.92 -18.27
CA GLY A 74 6.36 -10.61 -17.16
C GLY A 74 7.17 -9.70 -16.22
N HIS A 75 7.04 -8.38 -16.35
CA HIS A 75 7.82 -7.38 -15.61
C HIS A 75 7.02 -6.69 -14.50
N LEU A 76 5.81 -7.17 -14.17
CA LEU A 76 5.01 -6.61 -13.08
C LEU A 76 5.65 -6.95 -11.72
N LYS A 77 6.51 -6.06 -11.22
CA LYS A 77 7.20 -6.21 -9.94
C LYS A 77 7.20 -4.87 -9.20
N THR A 78 7.33 -4.95 -7.88
CA THR A 78 7.67 -3.81 -7.02
C THR A 78 9.13 -3.90 -6.59
N SER A 79 9.67 -2.76 -6.14
CA SER A 79 10.95 -2.70 -5.43
C SER A 79 10.68 -2.17 -4.02
N PRO A 80 10.17 -3.01 -3.10
CA PRO A 80 9.81 -2.56 -1.77
C PRO A 80 11.02 -2.09 -0.97
N ILE A 81 10.87 -1.00 -0.24
CA ILE A 81 11.91 -0.40 0.60
C ILE A 81 11.43 -0.37 2.04
N GLY A 82 12.33 -0.64 2.99
CA GLY A 82 12.04 -0.44 4.41
C GLY A 82 10.98 -1.37 5.01
N LEU A 83 10.64 -2.48 4.35
CA LEU A 83 9.66 -3.46 4.88
C LEU A 83 10.07 -4.02 6.25
N GLN A 84 11.37 -4.13 6.51
CA GLN A 84 11.96 -4.65 7.75
C GLN A 84 11.40 -3.97 9.01
N LYS A 85 11.03 -2.68 8.94
CA LYS A 85 10.46 -1.95 10.07
C LYS A 85 9.08 -2.45 10.49
N TYR A 86 8.35 -3.10 9.58
CA TYR A 86 7.02 -3.67 9.82
C TYR A 86 7.06 -5.16 10.18
N HIS A 87 8.24 -5.77 10.29
CA HIS A 87 8.33 -7.14 10.79
C HIS A 87 7.92 -7.17 12.26
N ARG A 88 7.19 -8.23 12.66
CA ARG A 88 6.77 -8.45 14.04
C ARG A 88 7.92 -8.26 15.03
N LYS A 89 9.09 -8.84 14.74
CA LYS A 89 10.30 -8.69 15.56
C LYS A 89 10.68 -7.22 15.77
N SER A 90 10.71 -6.42 14.71
CA SER A 90 11.08 -5.00 14.77
C SER A 90 10.05 -4.18 15.55
N LEU A 91 8.76 -4.41 15.29
CA LEU A 91 7.67 -3.72 16.00
C LEU A 91 7.66 -4.05 17.50
N THR A 92 7.82 -5.33 17.86
CA THR A 92 7.90 -5.75 19.26
C THR A 92 9.14 -5.18 19.96
N HIS A 93 10.28 -5.09 19.27
CA HIS A 93 11.48 -4.45 19.82
C HIS A 93 11.28 -2.95 20.07
N SER A 94 10.67 -2.22 19.12
CA SER A 94 10.34 -0.81 19.33
C SER A 94 9.39 -0.62 20.51
N LEU A 95 8.39 -1.51 20.64
CA LEU A 95 7.46 -1.49 21.77
C LEU A 95 8.15 -1.76 23.11
N SER A 96 9.08 -2.73 23.17
CA SER A 96 9.80 -3.05 24.41
C SER A 96 10.69 -1.92 24.91
N ASN A 97 11.14 -1.02 24.03
CA ASN A 97 11.97 0.12 24.42
C ASN A 97 11.16 1.31 24.95
N LEU A 98 9.82 1.27 24.83
CA LEU A 98 8.90 2.28 25.35
C LEU A 98 8.29 1.91 26.72
N LEU A 99 8.45 0.65 27.13
CA LEU A 99 8.03 0.09 28.41
C LEU A 99 9.20 0.08 29.39
#